data_AF-A0A7S2HKD3-F1
#
_entry.id   AF-A0A7S2HKD3-F1
#
_cell.length_a   1.000
_cell.length_b   1.000
_cell.length_c   1.000
_cell.angle_alpha   90.00
_cell.angle_beta   90.00
_cell.angle_gamma   90.00
#
_symmetry.space_group_name_H-M   'P 1'
#
loop_
_entity.id
_entity.type
_entity.pdbx_description
1 polymer ?
#
loop_
_entity_poly.entity_id
_entity_poly.type
_entity_poly.pdbx_seq_one_letter_code
_entity_poly.pdbx_strand_id
1 'polypeptide(L)'
;TLVSSIVAGHEDGNVFVWDASGASPRPLHRFSAHQAPVGCMSVFPTLDCIVTGGGCRSRKEALTDAVVRLWSCSTFELQQTVPLHGAVARVVYPVDVAEEKKEASWLDWDKAKKKVMVPCLALGTDT
;
A
#
# COMPACT_ATOMS: atom_id res chain seq x y z
N THR A 1 -16.96 -6.60 -2.17
CA THR A 1 -15.92 -6.28 -1.16
C THR A 1 -15.12 -7.55 -0.92
N LEU A 2 -13.78 -7.50 -1.05
CA LEU A 2 -12.86 -8.63 -0.86
C LEU A 2 -12.76 -9.10 0.61
N VAL A 3 -13.84 -8.99 1.39
CA VAL A 3 -13.81 -9.17 2.86
C VAL A 3 -13.27 -10.54 3.27
N SER A 4 -13.37 -11.52 2.35
CA SER A 4 -12.85 -12.86 2.50
C SER A 4 -12.35 -13.38 1.15
N SER A 5 -11.29 -12.80 0.58
CA SER A 5 -10.70 -13.32 -0.67
C SER A 5 -9.24 -13.71 -0.49
N ILE A 6 -8.86 -14.85 -1.05
CA ILE A 6 -7.47 -15.32 -1.11
C ILE A 6 -6.97 -15.06 -2.53
N VAL A 7 -5.76 -14.52 -2.66
CA VAL A 7 -5.08 -14.32 -3.95
C VAL A 7 -3.76 -15.06 -3.91
N ALA A 8 -3.47 -15.87 -4.92
CA ALA A 8 -2.19 -16.57 -5.04
C ALA A 8 -1.62 -16.45 -6.45
N GLY A 9 -0.32 -16.19 -6.53
CA GLY A 9 0.46 -16.29 -7.75
C GLY A 9 0.92 -17.73 -7.95
N HIS A 10 0.92 -18.18 -9.20
CA HIS A 10 1.28 -19.53 -9.56
C HIS A 10 2.55 -19.56 -10.43
N GLU A 11 3.12 -20.76 -10.53
CA GLU A 11 4.38 -21.00 -11.23
C GLU A 11 4.28 -20.83 -12.75
N ASP A 12 3.08 -20.96 -13.30
CA ASP A 12 2.77 -20.72 -14.72
C ASP A 12 2.55 -19.23 -15.05
N GLY A 13 2.77 -18.32 -14.08
CA GLY A 13 2.60 -16.89 -14.26
C GLY A 13 1.15 -16.40 -14.13
N ASN A 14 0.20 -17.30 -13.87
CA ASN A 14 -1.18 -16.91 -13.58
C ASN A 14 -1.35 -16.51 -12.11
N VAL A 15 -2.34 -15.66 -11.87
CA VAL A 15 -2.85 -15.35 -10.54
C VAL A 15 -4.27 -15.85 -10.44
N PHE A 16 -4.59 -16.44 -9.30
CA PHE A 16 -5.88 -17.01 -8.99
C PHE A 16 -6.45 -16.34 -7.76
N VAL A 17 -7.77 -16.18 -7.75
CA VAL A 17 -8.52 -15.56 -6.67
C VAL A 17 -9.62 -16.50 -6.23
N TRP A 18 -9.77 -16.70 -4.92
CA TRP A 18 -10.79 -17.57 -4.33
C TRP A 18 -11.61 -16.83 -3.28
N ASP A 19 -12.81 -17.35 -3.05
CA ASP A 19 -13.58 -17.04 -1.86
C ASP A 19 -12.96 -17.76 -0.65
N ALA A 20 -12.55 -17.01 0.36
CA ALA A 20 -12.02 -17.53 1.61
C ALA A 20 -13.13 -18.05 2.54
N SER A 21 -14.41 -17.83 2.22
CA SER A 21 -15.53 -18.40 2.99
C SER A 21 -15.60 -19.93 2.90
N GLY A 22 -14.93 -20.53 1.90
CA GLY A 22 -14.99 -21.97 1.63
C GLY A 22 -16.25 -22.41 0.89
N ALA A 23 -17.10 -21.48 0.44
CA ALA A 23 -18.32 -21.79 -0.30
C ALA A 23 -18.07 -22.53 -1.63
N SER A 24 -16.91 -22.30 -2.25
CA SER A 24 -16.52 -22.97 -3.50
C SER A 24 -15.01 -23.28 -3.51
N PRO A 25 -14.60 -24.50 -3.89
CA PRO A 25 -13.20 -24.83 -4.09
C PRO A 25 -12.63 -24.29 -5.41
N ARG A 26 -13.48 -23.76 -6.30
CA ARG A 26 -13.06 -23.24 -7.60
C ARG A 26 -12.62 -21.78 -7.48
N PRO A 27 -11.59 -21.37 -8.23
CA PRO A 27 -11.20 -19.96 -8.29
C PRO A 27 -12.36 -19.13 -8.84
N LEU A 28 -12.63 -17.99 -8.19
CA LEU A 28 -13.56 -16.97 -8.65
C LEU A 28 -13.01 -16.27 -9.89
N HIS A 29 -11.71 -15.97 -9.87
CA HIS A 29 -11.02 -15.31 -10.97
C HIS A 29 -9.67 -15.97 -11.25
N ARG A 30 -9.27 -15.89 -12.52
CA ARG A 30 -7.94 -16.25 -13.00
C ARG A 30 -7.51 -15.24 -14.05
N PHE A 31 -6.32 -14.69 -13.91
CA PHE A 31 -5.73 -13.82 -14.93
C PHE A 31 -4.24 -14.12 -15.13
N SER A 32 -3.76 -13.93 -16.36
CA SER A 32 -2.36 -14.13 -16.73
C SER A 32 -1.58 -12.89 -16.36
N ALA A 33 -0.84 -12.97 -15.25
CA ALA A 33 -0.10 -11.84 -14.72
C ALA A 33 1.30 -11.73 -15.31
N HIS A 34 1.97 -12.86 -15.53
CA HIS A 34 3.37 -12.93 -15.93
C HIS A 34 3.54 -14.06 -16.94
N GLN A 35 4.55 -13.95 -17.81
CA GLN A 35 5.01 -15.03 -18.70
C GLN A 35 6.04 -15.93 -18.00
N ALA A 36 6.58 -15.46 -16.87
CA ALA A 36 7.42 -16.20 -15.95
C ALA A 36 6.63 -16.50 -14.64
N PRO A 37 7.16 -17.34 -13.73
CA PRO A 37 6.50 -17.60 -12.45
C PRO A 37 6.22 -16.31 -11.69
N VAL A 38 5.08 -16.21 -11.00
CA VAL A 38 4.84 -15.05 -10.13
C VAL A 38 5.77 -15.15 -8.92
N GLY A 39 6.79 -14.29 -8.89
CA GLY A 39 7.86 -14.35 -7.88
C GLY A 39 7.54 -13.58 -6.60
N CYS A 40 6.75 -12.52 -6.71
CA CYS A 40 6.30 -11.73 -5.57
C CYS A 40 4.95 -11.06 -5.84
N MET A 41 4.21 -10.78 -4.77
CA MET A 41 2.90 -10.15 -4.84
C MET A 41 2.59 -9.38 -3.56
N SER A 42 1.86 -8.28 -3.69
CA SER A 42 1.32 -7.51 -2.57
C SER A 42 -0.07 -6.99 -2.91
N VAL A 43 -0.97 -6.93 -1.92
CA VAL A 43 -2.36 -6.49 -2.09
C VAL A 43 -2.59 -5.25 -1.24
N PHE A 44 -3.23 -4.24 -1.84
CA PHE A 44 -3.52 -2.93 -1.27
C PHE A 44 -5.01 -2.60 -1.44
N PRO A 45 -5.88 -3.12 -0.56
CA PRO A 45 -7.32 -2.92 -0.71
C PRO A 45 -7.75 -1.46 -0.59
N THR A 46 -7.03 -0.66 0.21
CA THR A 46 -7.31 0.77 0.41
C THR A 46 -7.14 1.61 -0.86
N LEU A 47 -6.26 1.17 -1.77
CA LEU A 47 -5.97 1.83 -3.04
C LEU A 47 -6.52 1.06 -4.24
N ASP A 48 -7.39 0.07 -4.00
CA ASP A 48 -7.90 -0.85 -5.02
C ASP A 48 -6.80 -1.46 -5.91
N CYS A 49 -5.66 -1.86 -5.33
CA CYS A 49 -4.47 -2.22 -6.10
C CYS A 49 -3.87 -3.56 -5.70
N ILE A 50 -3.55 -4.41 -6.66
CA ILE A 50 -2.70 -5.60 -6.49
C ILE A 50 -1.42 -5.36 -7.28
N VAL A 51 -0.27 -5.66 -6.70
CA VAL A 51 1.02 -5.54 -7.38
C VAL A 51 1.64 -6.92 -7.50
N THR A 52 2.03 -7.28 -8.71
CA THR A 52 2.65 -8.58 -9.00
C THR A 52 3.99 -8.37 -9.71
N GLY A 53 5.00 -9.13 -9.31
CA GLY A 53 6.32 -9.16 -9.95
C GLY A 53 6.62 -10.54 -10.54
N GLY A 54 7.13 -10.53 -11.76
CA GLY A 54 7.63 -11.73 -12.42
C GLY A 54 8.90 -12.19 -11.72
N GLY A 55 8.94 -13.48 -11.37
CA GLY A 55 10.16 -14.16 -10.98
C GLY A 55 10.99 -14.53 -12.20
N CYS A 56 12.11 -15.21 -11.96
CA CYS A 56 12.90 -15.79 -13.03
C CYS A 56 13.55 -17.08 -12.56
N ARG A 57 13.59 -18.08 -13.44
CA ARG A 57 14.39 -19.29 -13.28
C ARG A 57 15.55 -19.36 -14.24
N SER A 58 15.50 -18.53 -15.27
CA SER A 58 16.55 -18.40 -16.29
C SER A 58 16.83 -16.94 -16.60
N ARG A 59 18.03 -16.67 -17.14
CA ARG A 59 18.37 -15.33 -17.67
C ARG A 59 17.41 -14.91 -18.78
N LYS A 60 16.88 -15.85 -19.57
CA LYS A 60 15.91 -15.59 -20.63
C LYS A 60 14.61 -15.02 -20.05
N GLU A 61 14.05 -15.67 -19.04
CA GLU A 61 12.84 -15.20 -18.35
C GLU A 61 13.02 -13.81 -17.72
N ALA A 62 14.18 -13.60 -17.08
CA ALA A 62 14.51 -12.30 -16.48
C ALA A 62 14.54 -11.16 -17.52
N LEU A 63 14.85 -11.44 -18.78
CA LEU A 63 14.86 -10.43 -19.83
C LEU A 63 13.47 -10.23 -20.46
N THR A 64 12.66 -11.29 -20.55
CA THR A 64 11.34 -11.23 -21.22
C THR A 64 10.23 -10.66 -20.34
N ASP A 65 10.35 -10.78 -19.02
CA ASP A 65 9.28 -10.40 -18.08
C ASP A 65 9.81 -9.62 -16.86
N ALA A 66 10.85 -8.81 -17.07
CA ALA A 66 11.35 -7.84 -16.09
C ALA A 66 10.39 -6.66 -15.94
N VAL A 67 9.21 -6.92 -15.41
CA VAL A 67 8.18 -5.91 -15.16
C VAL A 67 7.46 -6.18 -13.84
N VAL A 68 6.92 -5.11 -13.26
CA VAL A 68 5.91 -5.16 -12.21
C VAL A 68 4.59 -4.75 -12.84
N ARG A 69 3.51 -5.45 -12.49
CA ARG A 69 2.17 -5.13 -12.98
C ARG A 69 1.26 -4.75 -11.82
N LEU A 70 0.48 -3.69 -12.02
CA LEU A 70 -0.52 -3.18 -11.09
C LEU A 70 -1.90 -3.53 -11.65
N TRP A 71 -2.77 -4.05 -10.78
CA TRP A 71 -4.10 -4.54 -11.12
C TRP A 71 -5.13 -3.92 -10.20
N SER A 72 -6.35 -3.74 -10.68
CA SER A 72 -7.47 -3.38 -9.80
C SER A 72 -7.80 -4.54 -8.86
N CYS A 73 -7.98 -4.27 -7.57
CA CYS A 73 -8.49 -5.26 -6.61
C CYS A 73 -9.96 -5.62 -6.87
N SER A 74 -10.75 -4.69 -7.40
CA SER A 74 -12.19 -4.83 -7.59
C SER A 74 -12.56 -5.51 -8.90
N THR A 75 -11.85 -5.19 -9.99
CA THR A 75 -12.13 -5.74 -11.33
C THR A 75 -11.13 -6.81 -11.79
N PHE A 76 -9.95 -6.90 -11.15
CA PHE A 76 -8.82 -7.74 -11.59
C PHE A 76 -8.29 -7.39 -12.97
N GLU A 77 -8.51 -6.16 -13.43
CA GLU A 77 -7.99 -5.67 -14.70
C GLU A 77 -6.61 -5.04 -14.52
N LEU A 78 -5.77 -5.19 -15.54
CA LEU A 78 -4.42 -4.60 -15.59
C LEU A 78 -4.53 -3.07 -15.69
N GLN A 79 -4.01 -2.36 -14.70
CA GLN A 79 -3.96 -0.89 -14.69
C GLN A 79 -2.64 -0.36 -15.24
N GLN A 80 -1.51 -0.98 -14.83
CA GLN A 80 -0.19 -0.48 -15.22
C GLN A 80 0.82 -1.62 -15.35
N THR A 81 1.76 -1.43 -16.28
CA THR A 81 2.98 -2.25 -16.38
C THR A 81 4.19 -1.34 -16.22
N VAL A 82 5.07 -1.66 -15.27
CA VAL A 82 6.25 -0.88 -14.92
C VAL A 82 7.50 -1.68 -15.25
N PRO A 83 8.37 -1.22 -16.17
CA PRO A 83 9.57 -1.95 -16.55
C PRO A 83 10.65 -1.88 -15.46
N LEU A 84 11.25 -3.03 -15.19
CA LEU A 84 12.39 -3.19 -14.29
C LEU A 84 13.73 -3.26 -15.03
N HIS A 85 13.75 -3.01 -16.35
CA HIS A 85 14.95 -2.90 -17.17
C HIS A 85 15.90 -4.12 -17.06
N GLY A 86 15.32 -5.33 -17.07
CA GLY A 86 16.06 -6.60 -16.94
C GLY A 86 16.35 -7.02 -15.50
N ALA A 87 15.89 -6.26 -14.51
CA ALA A 87 15.90 -6.66 -13.10
C ALA A 87 14.63 -7.44 -12.73
N VAL A 88 14.70 -8.19 -11.64
CA VAL A 88 13.63 -9.08 -11.17
C VAL A 88 13.19 -8.60 -9.79
N ALA A 89 11.90 -8.31 -9.65
CA ALA A 89 11.33 -7.94 -8.36
C ALA A 89 11.36 -9.14 -7.42
N ARG A 90 12.01 -8.98 -6.26
CA ARG A 90 12.10 -10.04 -5.24
C ARG A 90 11.05 -9.92 -4.16
N VAL A 91 10.74 -8.69 -3.77
CA VAL A 91 9.73 -8.38 -2.76
C VAL A 91 9.04 -7.10 -3.20
N VAL A 92 7.73 -7.05 -3.00
CA VAL A 92 6.93 -5.83 -3.08
C VAL A 92 6.15 -5.77 -1.78
N TYR A 93 6.15 -4.61 -1.13
CA TYR A 93 5.40 -4.36 0.08
C TYR A 93 4.94 -2.90 0.09
N PRO A 94 3.84 -2.57 0.78
CA PRO A 94 3.43 -1.18 0.92
C PRO A 94 4.45 -0.47 1.79
N VAL A 95 4.85 0.73 1.37
CA VAL A 95 5.48 1.66 2.29
C VAL A 95 4.39 2.61 2.75
N ASP A 96 3.81 2.34 3.92
CA ASP A 96 2.98 3.33 4.61
C ASP A 96 3.94 4.36 5.21
N VAL A 97 4.09 5.49 4.52
CA VAL A 97 4.67 6.67 5.17
C VAL A 97 3.56 7.21 6.04
N ALA A 98 3.67 7.00 7.36
CA ALA A 98 2.83 7.69 8.31
C ALA A 98 2.95 9.18 8.02
N GLU A 99 1.88 9.81 7.52
CA GLU A 99 1.83 11.27 7.50
C GLU A 99 2.03 11.71 8.94
N GLU A 100 3.16 12.36 9.23
CA GLU A 100 3.30 13.15 10.44
C GLU A 100 2.12 14.12 10.43
N LYS A 101 1.15 13.88 11.30
CA LYS A 101 0.12 14.86 11.60
C LYS A 101 0.84 16.14 12.00
N LYS A 102 0.92 17.11 11.10
CA LYS A 102 1.22 18.50 11.47
C LYS A 102 0.01 19.07 12.20
N GLU A 103 -0.28 18.54 13.39
CA GLU A 103 -1.07 19.24 14.39
C GLU A 103 -0.14 20.18 15.16
N ALA A 104 0.10 21.34 14.57
CA ALA A 104 0.30 22.56 15.32
C ALA A 104 -0.39 23.66 14.54
N SER A 105 -1.67 23.86 14.85
CA SER A 105 -2.45 24.94 14.27
C SER A 105 -1.77 26.26 14.66
N TRP A 106 -1.53 27.12 13.67
CA TRP A 106 -0.99 28.46 13.90
C TRP A 106 -1.88 29.33 14.81
N LEU A 107 -3.11 28.89 15.09
CA LEU A 107 -4.10 29.54 15.95
C LEU A 107 -3.88 29.33 17.45
N ASP A 108 -3.10 28.33 17.87
CA ASP A 108 -2.85 28.08 19.30
C ASP A 108 -1.79 29.03 19.91
N TRP A 109 -0.90 29.57 19.07
CA TRP A 109 0.14 30.51 19.52
C TRP A 109 -0.41 31.89 19.90
N ASP A 110 -1.50 32.33 19.27
CA ASP A 110 -2.04 33.68 19.50
C ASP A 110 -2.97 33.75 20.72
N LYS A 111 -3.56 32.62 21.12
CA LYS A 111 -4.31 32.50 22.39
C LYS A 111 -3.41 32.39 23.62
N ALA A 112 -2.17 31.94 23.46
CA ALA A 112 -1.22 31.78 24.56
C ALA A 112 -0.62 33.11 25.07
N LYS A 113 -0.75 34.23 24.33
CA LYS A 113 -0.12 35.52 24.70
C LYS A 113 -0.94 36.44 25.59
N LYS A 114 -2.14 36.07 26.07
CA LYS A 114 -2.99 36.97 26.88
C LYS A 114 -3.10 36.66 28.38
N LYS A 115 -2.17 35.90 28.96
CA LYS A 115 -2.17 35.64 30.41
C LYS A 115 -0.79 35.74 31.05
N VAL A 116 -0.16 36.91 30.94
CA VAL A 116 0.85 37.35 31.92
C VAL A 116 0.24 38.53 32.67
N MET A 117 -0.51 38.21 33.71
CA MET A 117 -0.90 39.18 34.74
C MET A 117 0.25 39.19 35.75
N VAL A 118 0.94 40.32 35.87
CA VAL A 118 1.99 40.53 36.87
C VAL A 118 1.29 40.77 38.21
N PRO A 119 1.51 39.98 39.27
CA PRO A 119 1.00 40.30 40.60
C PRO A 119 2.11 41.04 41.37
N CYS A 120 1.88 42.30 41.72
CA CYS A 120 2.62 43.06 42.75
C CYS A 120 1.86 44.37 42.97
N LEU A 121 1.62 44.90 44.16
CA LEU A 121 1.83 44.45 45.53
C LEU A 121 0.98 45.44 46.35
N ALA A 122 0.10 44.97 47.25
CA ALA A 122 -0.61 45.83 48.17
C ALA A 122 0.26 46.11 49.41
N LEU A 123 0.63 47.37 49.62
CA LEU A 123 1.11 47.98 50.87
C LEU A 123 0.81 49.49 50.70
N GLY A 124 0.18 50.25 51.59
CA GLY A 124 -0.32 50.09 52.94
C GLY A 124 -0.62 51.50 53.48
N THR A 125 -1.77 51.64 54.17
CA THR A 125 -2.12 52.55 55.30
C THR A 125 -1.94 54.08 55.23
N ASP A 126 -3.05 54.76 55.59
CA ASP A 126 -3.22 55.98 56.42
C ASP A 126 -2.24 57.16 56.19
N THR A 127 -2.67 58.38 55.88
CA THR A 127 -3.72 59.23 56.48
C THR A 127 -4.23 60.27 55.50
#